data_AF-I1CPU7-F1
#
_entry.id   AF-I1CPU7-F1
#
_cell.length_a   1.000
_cell.length_b   1.000
_cell.length_c   1.000
_cell.angle_alpha   90.00
_cell.angle_beta   90.00
_cell.angle_gamma   90.00
#
_symmetry.space_group_name_H-M   'P 1'
#
loop_
_entity.id
_entity.type
_entity.pdbx_description
1 polymer ?
#
loop_
_entity_poly.entity_id
_entity_poly.type
_entity_poly.pdbx_seq_one_letter_code
_entity_poly.pdbx_strand_id
1 'polypeptide(L)'
;MTFLLEFKEIIEESITSESNKTTTFQPMSSKISHIYQELSIIGFDKVHYMSETMDEILFKIIDSRNRYHELKVTLPSNYPFVPPQIIAYIPTQIESSLSIADIVNRHEQIIRQHQKLFDCLDDLDKHMRILEPEKPNRSDTWRKIALGHHCSLYLEITDPMSPFDKPQIRLFGSEKRVENLRKAWDHTFWDKEVALHVNLLNIFQLVPDEKQGQEDYTNTTDIECGICYSYKLENGEAPETILAAIQSKYNTEF
;
A
#
# COMPACT_ATOMS: atom_id res chain seq x y z
N MET A 1 31.10 51.72 -22.24
CA MET A 1 29.70 51.29 -22.45
C MET A 1 29.52 50.41 -23.69
N THR A 2 30.59 49.90 -24.30
CA THR A 2 30.54 49.19 -25.60
C THR A 2 30.26 47.69 -25.45
N PHE A 3 30.80 47.06 -24.39
CA PHE A 3 30.65 45.62 -24.15
C PHE A 3 29.18 45.15 -24.03
N LEU A 4 28.31 45.92 -23.36
CA LEU A 4 26.91 45.53 -23.18
C LEU A 4 26.09 45.60 -24.48
N LEU A 5 26.49 46.44 -25.44
CA LEU A 5 25.86 46.52 -26.75
C LEU A 5 26.31 45.36 -27.64
N GLU A 6 27.61 45.08 -27.66
CA GLU A 6 28.16 43.91 -28.38
C GLU A 6 27.61 42.59 -27.81
N PHE A 7 27.48 42.48 -26.50
CA PHE A 7 26.89 41.30 -25.85
C PHE A 7 25.41 41.12 -26.20
N LYS A 8 24.66 42.23 -26.28
CA LYS A 8 23.26 42.20 -26.71
C LYS A 8 23.13 41.75 -28.17
N GLU A 9 23.97 42.27 -29.06
CA GLU A 9 23.96 41.88 -30.48
C GLU A 9 24.29 40.39 -30.67
N ILE A 10 25.25 39.85 -29.92
CA ILE A 10 25.60 38.42 -29.96
C ILE A 10 24.44 37.54 -29.48
N ILE A 11 23.72 37.94 -28.42
CA ILE A 11 22.54 37.21 -27.93
C ILE A 11 21.39 37.28 -28.95
N GLU A 12 21.13 38.44 -29.53
CA GLU A 12 20.06 38.59 -30.54
C GLU A 12 20.37 37.77 -31.80
N GLU A 13 21.64 37.72 -32.23
CA GLU A 13 22.07 36.91 -33.39
C GLU A 13 21.98 35.40 -33.12
N SER A 14 22.27 34.94 -31.89
CA SER A 14 22.12 33.54 -31.50
C SER A 14 20.64 33.12 -31.38
N ILE A 15 19.75 33.99 -30.88
CA ILE A 15 18.30 33.73 -30.87
C ILE A 15 17.72 33.70 -32.30
N THR A 16 18.20 34.57 -33.19
CA THR A 16 17.69 34.67 -34.56
C THR A 16 18.20 33.52 -35.45
N SER A 17 19.40 33.01 -35.20
CA SER A 17 19.97 31.86 -35.93
C SER A 17 19.35 30.51 -35.54
N GLU A 18 18.87 30.35 -34.30
CA GLU A 18 18.05 29.20 -33.90
C GLU A 18 16.64 29.24 -34.52
N SER A 19 16.11 30.42 -34.79
CA SER A 19 14.76 30.62 -35.35
C SER A 19 14.65 30.20 -36.84
N ASN A 20 15.75 30.18 -37.57
CA ASN A 20 15.79 29.93 -39.02
C ASN A 20 16.20 28.50 -39.45
N LYS A 21 16.16 27.53 -38.51
CA LYS A 21 16.16 26.08 -38.80
C LYS A 21 14.88 25.43 -38.30
N THR A 22 13.73 25.95 -38.72
CA THR A 22 12.42 25.47 -38.29
C THR A 22 11.88 24.38 -39.23
N THR A 23 12.39 23.16 -39.10
CA THR A 23 11.48 22.01 -39.09
C THR A 23 10.86 22.03 -37.71
N THR A 24 9.68 22.65 -37.59
CA THR A 24 9.00 22.94 -36.33
C THR A 24 8.65 21.66 -35.58
N PHE A 25 9.49 21.26 -34.61
CA PHE A 25 9.03 20.40 -33.53
C PHE A 25 8.08 21.23 -32.67
N GLN A 26 6.77 21.03 -32.82
CA GLN A 26 5.78 21.56 -31.90
C GLN A 26 5.76 20.67 -30.66
N PRO A 27 6.32 21.10 -29.50
CA PRO A 27 6.54 20.23 -28.35
C PRO A 27 5.23 19.65 -27.75
N MET A 28 4.10 20.34 -27.93
CA MET A 28 2.81 19.89 -27.43
C MET A 28 2.14 18.84 -28.33
N SER A 29 2.20 19.00 -29.66
CA SER A 29 1.59 18.02 -30.58
C SER A 29 2.41 16.73 -30.68
N SER A 30 3.74 16.82 -30.58
CA SER A 30 4.62 15.66 -30.55
C SER A 30 4.45 14.85 -29.27
N LYS A 31 4.32 15.51 -28.11
CA LYS A 31 4.03 14.84 -26.82
C LYS A 31 2.70 14.08 -26.86
N ILE A 32 1.61 14.75 -27.28
CA ILE A 32 0.29 14.11 -27.35
C ILE A 32 0.28 12.94 -28.34
N SER A 33 0.92 13.11 -29.49
CA SER A 33 1.04 12.02 -30.49
C SER A 33 1.79 10.82 -29.91
N HIS A 34 2.85 11.05 -29.13
CA HIS A 34 3.61 9.99 -28.48
C HIS A 34 2.78 9.26 -27.41
N ILE A 35 2.09 10.01 -26.54
CA ILE A 35 1.17 9.43 -25.54
C ILE A 35 0.10 8.59 -26.21
N TYR A 36 -0.51 9.10 -27.28
CA TYR A 36 -1.53 8.36 -28.04
C TYR A 36 -0.99 7.04 -28.60
N GLN A 37 0.23 7.05 -29.16
CA GLN A 37 0.88 5.84 -29.67
C GLN A 37 1.08 4.82 -28.54
N GLU A 38 1.56 5.24 -27.38
CA GLU A 38 1.74 4.33 -26.24
C GLU A 38 0.40 3.77 -25.74
N LEU A 39 -0.63 4.61 -25.60
CA LEU A 39 -1.97 4.17 -25.21
C LEU A 39 -2.57 3.19 -26.22
N SER A 40 -2.28 3.36 -27.51
CA SER A 40 -2.71 2.43 -28.55
C SER A 40 -2.06 1.05 -28.42
N ILE A 41 -0.81 0.99 -27.95
CA ILE A 41 -0.09 -0.26 -27.68
C ILE A 41 -0.62 -0.93 -26.41
N ILE A 42 -0.91 -0.14 -25.37
CA ILE A 42 -1.42 -0.62 -24.07
C ILE A 42 -2.85 -1.18 -24.21
N GLY A 43 -3.67 -0.53 -25.01
CA GLY A 43 -5.11 -0.74 -25.10
C GLY A 43 -5.88 0.32 -24.29
N PHE A 44 -6.80 1.02 -24.96
CA PHE A 44 -7.64 2.05 -24.32
C PHE A 44 -8.65 1.47 -23.31
N ASP A 45 -8.94 0.17 -23.37
CA ASP A 45 -9.80 -0.55 -22.44
C ASP A 45 -9.26 -0.54 -21.00
N LYS A 46 -7.94 -0.40 -20.83
CA LYS A 46 -7.28 -0.33 -19.53
C LYS A 46 -7.25 1.09 -18.95
N VAL A 47 -7.56 2.12 -19.75
CA VAL A 47 -7.56 3.51 -19.29
C VAL A 47 -8.87 3.77 -18.55
N HIS A 48 -8.78 3.97 -17.24
CA HIS A 48 -9.93 4.26 -16.40
C HIS A 48 -10.29 5.75 -16.38
N TYR A 49 -9.25 6.60 -16.33
CA TYR A 49 -9.39 8.05 -16.32
C TYR A 49 -8.14 8.68 -16.94
N MET A 50 -8.33 9.85 -17.55
CA MET A 50 -7.26 10.69 -18.06
C MET A 50 -7.64 12.16 -17.85
N SER A 51 -6.70 12.98 -17.39
CA SER A 51 -6.91 14.43 -17.22
C SER A 51 -7.10 15.14 -18.56
N GLU A 52 -7.77 16.29 -18.54
CA GLU A 52 -7.96 17.14 -19.74
C GLU A 52 -6.63 17.58 -20.37
N THR A 53 -5.60 17.76 -19.53
CA THR A 53 -4.23 18.12 -19.92
C THR A 53 -3.37 16.94 -20.37
N MET A 54 -3.90 15.70 -20.29
CA MET A 54 -3.20 14.44 -20.60
C MET A 54 -1.86 14.30 -19.87
N ASP A 55 -1.78 14.83 -18.66
CA ASP A 55 -0.62 14.71 -17.76
C ASP A 55 -0.86 13.69 -16.65
N GLU A 56 -2.09 13.26 -16.42
CA GLU A 56 -2.44 12.24 -15.44
C GLU A 56 -3.30 11.18 -16.11
N ILE A 57 -2.87 9.92 -15.98
CA ILE A 57 -3.55 8.76 -16.54
C ILE A 57 -3.70 7.73 -15.42
N LEU A 58 -4.93 7.27 -15.19
CA LEU A 58 -5.24 6.17 -14.29
C LEU A 58 -5.56 4.94 -15.12
N PHE A 59 -4.77 3.89 -14.94
CA PHE A 59 -5.04 2.59 -15.51
C PHE A 59 -5.75 1.69 -14.50
N LYS A 60 -6.68 0.90 -14.98
CA LYS A 60 -7.38 -0.14 -14.22
C LYS A 60 -7.11 -1.49 -14.87
N ILE A 61 -6.42 -2.35 -14.13
CA ILE A 61 -6.07 -3.71 -14.56
C ILE A 61 -6.90 -4.70 -13.74
N ILE A 62 -7.51 -5.66 -14.42
CA ILE A 62 -8.28 -6.73 -13.80
C ILE A 62 -7.43 -8.00 -13.84
N ASP A 63 -7.21 -8.63 -12.68
CA ASP A 63 -6.45 -9.88 -12.63
C ASP A 63 -7.33 -11.13 -12.82
N SER A 64 -6.70 -12.31 -12.72
CA SER A 64 -7.37 -13.60 -12.94
C SER A 64 -8.47 -13.95 -11.93
N ARG A 65 -8.54 -13.23 -10.81
CA ARG A 65 -9.57 -13.39 -9.76
C ARG A 65 -10.58 -12.26 -9.77
N ASN A 66 -10.64 -11.47 -10.86
CA ASN A 66 -11.50 -10.28 -10.99
C ASN A 66 -11.21 -9.19 -9.96
N ARG A 67 -9.96 -9.08 -9.48
CA ARG A 67 -9.54 -7.99 -8.59
C ARG A 67 -9.08 -6.80 -9.40
N TYR A 68 -9.41 -5.60 -8.91
CA TYR A 68 -9.00 -4.35 -9.52
C TYR A 68 -7.66 -3.88 -8.96
N HIS A 69 -6.76 -3.53 -9.87
CA HIS A 69 -5.45 -2.96 -9.57
C HIS A 69 -5.34 -1.62 -10.30
N GLU A 70 -5.14 -0.55 -9.54
CA GLU A 70 -5.01 0.81 -10.06
C GLU A 70 -3.53 1.19 -10.20
N LEU A 71 -3.20 1.82 -11.33
CA LEU A 71 -1.89 2.37 -11.61
C LEU A 71 -2.08 3.83 -12.06
N LYS A 72 -1.64 4.75 -11.22
CA LYS A 72 -1.61 6.18 -11.54
C LYS A 72 -0.26 6.56 -12.13
N VAL A 73 -0.31 7.20 -13.28
CA VAL A 73 0.86 7.70 -14.00
C VAL A 73 0.71 9.20 -14.19
N THR A 74 1.67 9.97 -13.68
CA THR A 74 1.75 11.42 -13.84
C THR A 74 2.94 11.78 -14.73
N LEU A 75 2.66 12.35 -15.90
CA LEU A 75 3.62 12.70 -16.94
C LEU A 75 4.20 14.09 -16.69
N PRO A 76 5.53 14.25 -16.69
CA PRO A 76 6.14 15.57 -16.58
C PRO A 76 5.91 16.40 -17.86
N SER A 77 6.13 17.71 -17.77
CA SER A 77 5.98 18.63 -18.90
C SER A 77 6.91 18.31 -20.07
N ASN A 78 8.08 17.73 -19.79
CA ASN A 78 9.11 17.33 -20.75
C ASN A 78 9.12 15.83 -21.08
N TYR A 79 8.03 15.10 -20.81
CA TYR A 79 7.83 13.74 -21.31
C TYR A 79 7.96 13.70 -22.86
N PRO A 80 8.66 12.71 -23.47
CA PRO A 80 9.20 11.46 -22.90
C PRO A 80 10.67 11.52 -22.45
N PHE A 81 11.28 12.69 -22.28
CA PHE A 81 12.70 12.81 -21.91
C PHE A 81 12.97 12.59 -20.41
N VAL A 82 11.93 12.68 -19.59
CA VAL A 82 11.97 12.42 -18.14
C VAL A 82 10.91 11.36 -17.82
N PRO A 83 11.23 10.37 -16.98
CA PRO A 83 10.29 9.31 -16.65
C PRO A 83 9.07 9.88 -15.91
N PRO A 84 7.89 9.27 -16.09
CA PRO A 84 6.71 9.66 -15.37
C PRO A 84 6.80 9.23 -13.90
N GLN A 85 6.05 9.93 -13.06
CA GLN A 85 5.83 9.51 -11.68
C GLN A 85 4.73 8.46 -11.64
N ILE A 86 4.91 7.46 -10.79
CA ILE A 86 4.02 6.30 -10.73
C ILE A 86 3.56 6.11 -9.30
N ILE A 87 2.27 5.89 -9.11
CA ILE A 87 1.67 5.47 -7.84
C ILE A 87 0.89 4.19 -8.13
N ALA A 88 1.27 3.11 -7.45
CA ALA A 88 0.62 1.81 -7.52
C ALA A 88 0.68 1.15 -6.15
N TYR A 89 -0.40 0.49 -5.76
CA TYR A 89 -0.46 -0.29 -4.53
C TYR A 89 -0.10 -1.72 -4.86
N ILE A 90 1.19 -2.07 -4.81
CA ILE A 90 1.70 -3.40 -5.14
C ILE A 90 2.83 -3.79 -4.18
N PRO A 91 3.08 -5.09 -3.94
CA PRO A 91 4.01 -5.54 -2.91
C PRO A 91 5.49 -5.26 -3.24
N THR A 92 5.82 -4.98 -4.50
CA THR A 92 7.18 -4.71 -4.97
C THR A 92 7.21 -3.45 -5.80
N GLN A 93 8.28 -2.66 -5.72
CA GLN A 93 8.41 -1.45 -6.52
C GLN A 93 8.47 -1.74 -8.02
N ILE A 94 7.88 -0.85 -8.82
CA ILE A 94 8.05 -0.86 -10.28
C ILE A 94 9.32 -0.09 -10.60
N GLU A 95 10.22 -0.70 -11.37
CA GLU A 95 11.37 0.01 -11.91
C GLU A 95 10.94 1.17 -12.82
N SER A 96 11.61 2.31 -12.68
CA SER A 96 11.34 3.50 -13.50
C SER A 96 11.63 3.22 -14.99
N SER A 97 10.77 3.73 -15.86
CA SER A 97 10.92 3.64 -17.32
C SER A 97 10.45 4.94 -17.95
N LEU A 98 11.00 5.30 -19.12
CA LEU A 98 10.51 6.42 -19.91
C LEU A 98 9.18 6.12 -20.63
N SER A 99 8.87 4.84 -20.82
CA SER A 99 7.68 4.37 -21.56
C SER A 99 6.56 3.97 -20.61
N ILE A 100 5.39 4.58 -20.76
CA ILE A 100 4.14 4.22 -20.08
C ILE A 100 3.79 2.77 -20.42
N ALA A 101 3.97 2.35 -21.68
CA ALA A 101 3.68 0.98 -22.09
C ALA A 101 4.51 -0.04 -21.29
N ASP A 102 5.80 0.24 -21.09
CA ASP A 102 6.66 -0.64 -20.32
C ASP A 102 6.34 -0.63 -18.83
N ILE A 103 5.88 0.51 -18.29
CA ILE A 103 5.41 0.63 -16.90
C ILE A 103 4.16 -0.23 -16.68
N VAL A 104 3.17 -0.10 -17.56
CA VAL A 104 1.93 -0.88 -17.49
C VAL A 104 2.22 -2.38 -17.63
N ASN A 105 3.07 -2.76 -18.58
CA ASN A 105 3.47 -4.15 -18.78
C ASN A 105 4.15 -4.76 -17.54
N ARG A 106 5.06 -4.00 -16.90
CA ARG A 106 5.71 -4.42 -15.64
C ARG A 106 4.70 -4.52 -14.50
N HIS A 107 3.79 -3.57 -14.38
CA HIS A 107 2.73 -3.58 -13.37
C HIS A 107 1.89 -4.86 -13.49
N GLU A 108 1.43 -5.19 -14.70
CA GLU A 108 0.70 -6.43 -14.95
C GLU A 108 1.52 -7.68 -14.63
N GLN A 109 2.82 -7.68 -14.94
CA GLN A 109 3.70 -8.80 -14.62
C GLN A 109 3.81 -9.01 -13.11
N ILE A 110 4.00 -7.94 -12.34
CA ILE A 110 4.04 -8.00 -10.87
C ILE A 110 2.71 -8.56 -10.33
N ILE A 111 1.57 -8.08 -10.84
CA ILE A 111 0.24 -8.59 -10.45
C ILE A 111 0.14 -10.09 -10.72
N ARG A 112 0.58 -10.56 -11.90
CA ARG A 112 0.57 -11.99 -12.28
C ARG A 112 1.46 -12.83 -11.36
N GLN A 113 2.63 -12.31 -10.97
CA GLN A 113 3.57 -13.01 -10.09
C GLN A 113 3.05 -13.16 -8.65
N HIS A 114 2.28 -12.18 -8.17
CA HIS A 114 1.83 -12.12 -6.77
C HIS A 114 0.38 -12.60 -6.55
N GLN A 115 -0.21 -13.34 -7.48
CA GLN A 115 -1.58 -13.85 -7.32
C GLN A 115 -1.76 -14.68 -6.05
N LYS A 116 -0.76 -15.49 -5.67
CA LYS A 116 -0.80 -16.28 -4.44
C LYS A 116 -0.85 -15.40 -3.18
N LEU A 117 -0.11 -14.29 -3.17
CA LEU A 117 -0.11 -13.34 -2.06
C LEU A 117 -1.49 -12.70 -1.93
N PHE A 118 -2.05 -12.22 -3.03
CA PHE A 118 -3.37 -11.60 -3.02
C PHE A 118 -4.45 -12.59 -2.59
N ASP A 119 -4.40 -13.84 -3.06
CA ASP A 119 -5.32 -14.91 -2.63
C ASP A 119 -5.18 -15.17 -1.11
N CYS A 120 -3.95 -15.21 -0.60
CA CYS A 120 -3.67 -15.39 0.83
C CYS A 120 -4.21 -14.23 1.69
N LEU A 121 -3.99 -12.98 1.27
CA LEU A 121 -4.47 -11.80 1.98
C LEU A 121 -6.00 -11.67 1.91
N ASP A 122 -6.63 -11.94 0.76
CA ASP A 122 -8.10 -11.94 0.64
C ASP A 122 -8.74 -12.98 1.57
N ASP A 123 -8.14 -14.16 1.64
CA ASP A 123 -8.59 -15.25 2.52
C ASP A 123 -8.39 -14.90 4.00
N LEU A 124 -7.27 -14.25 4.34
CA LEU A 124 -7.02 -13.76 5.69
C LEU A 124 -8.03 -12.68 6.11
N ASP A 125 -8.22 -11.67 5.26
CA ASP A 125 -9.10 -10.52 5.51
C ASP A 125 -10.58 -10.93 5.60
N LYS A 126 -10.95 -12.03 4.92
CA LYS A 126 -12.30 -12.60 4.97
C LYS A 126 -12.60 -13.34 6.28
N HIS A 127 -11.61 -14.03 6.86
CA HIS A 127 -11.84 -14.96 7.97
C HIS A 127 -11.38 -14.43 9.33
N MET A 128 -10.59 -13.36 9.35
CA MET A 128 -10.04 -12.79 10.57
C MET A 128 -10.46 -11.34 10.73
N ARG A 129 -10.67 -10.91 11.98
CA ARG A 129 -11.00 -9.53 12.30
C ARG A 129 -9.76 -8.63 12.20
N ILE A 130 -9.61 -7.97 11.06
CA ILE A 130 -8.53 -7.01 10.81
C ILE A 130 -8.82 -5.70 11.55
N LEU A 131 -7.87 -5.26 12.36
CA LEU A 131 -7.87 -3.97 13.04
C LEU A 131 -7.17 -2.90 12.20
N GLU A 132 -5.99 -3.23 11.67
CA GLU A 132 -5.17 -2.31 10.87
C GLU A 132 -4.48 -3.08 9.72
N PRO A 133 -4.29 -2.46 8.55
CA PRO A 133 -4.91 -1.19 8.15
C PRO A 133 -6.43 -1.34 7.98
N GLU A 134 -7.19 -0.26 8.23
CA GLU A 134 -8.67 -0.29 8.16
C GLU A 134 -9.19 -0.58 6.75
N LYS A 135 -8.45 -0.11 5.74
CA LYS A 135 -8.71 -0.37 4.31
C LYS A 135 -7.41 -0.86 3.68
N PRO A 136 -7.08 -2.15 3.81
CA PRO A 136 -5.86 -2.68 3.26
C PRO A 136 -5.81 -2.53 1.75
N ASN A 137 -4.65 -2.09 1.26
CA ASN A 137 -4.35 -2.07 -0.16
C ASN A 137 -3.41 -3.24 -0.53
N ARG A 138 -3.08 -3.40 -1.81
CA ARG A 138 -2.29 -4.53 -2.31
C ARG A 138 -0.77 -4.39 -2.09
N SER A 139 -0.29 -3.23 -1.63
CA SER A 139 1.06 -3.07 -1.08
C SER A 139 1.17 -3.43 0.40
N ASP A 140 0.06 -3.48 1.15
CA ASP A 140 0.09 -3.82 2.57
C ASP A 140 0.24 -5.33 2.75
N THR A 141 1.46 -5.80 2.99
CA THR A 141 1.78 -7.22 3.25
C THR A 141 1.69 -7.61 4.73
N TRP A 142 1.08 -6.74 5.55
CA TRP A 142 0.93 -6.92 6.99
C TRP A 142 -0.52 -6.70 7.43
N ARG A 143 -0.90 -7.27 8.57
CA ARG A 143 -2.20 -7.09 9.22
C ARG A 143 -2.04 -7.05 10.72
N LYS A 144 -2.76 -6.16 11.39
CA LYS A 144 -3.04 -6.24 12.82
C LYS A 144 -4.40 -6.89 13.01
N ILE A 145 -4.44 -7.99 13.73
CA ILE A 145 -5.59 -8.90 13.83
C ILE A 145 -6.03 -8.97 15.28
N ALA A 146 -7.33 -8.86 15.54
CA ALA A 146 -7.88 -9.11 16.87
C ALA A 146 -7.81 -10.60 17.22
N LEU A 147 -7.29 -10.93 18.41
CA LEU A 147 -7.30 -12.28 18.95
C LEU A 147 -8.41 -12.49 20.01
N GLY A 148 -9.14 -11.42 20.35
CA GLY A 148 -10.08 -11.39 21.46
C GLY A 148 -9.41 -11.13 22.81
N HIS A 149 -10.21 -10.91 23.86
CA HIS A 149 -9.76 -10.68 25.23
C HIS A 149 -8.68 -9.58 25.41
N HIS A 150 -8.84 -8.47 24.69
CA HIS A 150 -7.88 -7.35 24.67
C HIS A 150 -6.46 -7.75 24.22
N CYS A 151 -6.34 -8.73 23.32
CA CYS A 151 -5.10 -9.08 22.66
C CYS A 151 -5.20 -8.91 21.15
N SER A 152 -4.09 -8.52 20.52
CA SER A 152 -3.99 -8.42 19.07
C SER A 152 -2.64 -8.93 18.56
N LEU A 153 -2.61 -9.26 17.29
CA LEU A 153 -1.47 -9.83 16.56
C LEU A 153 -1.14 -8.91 15.39
N TYR A 154 0.03 -8.29 15.39
CA TYR A 154 0.62 -7.81 14.15
C TYR A 154 1.28 -9.01 13.45
N LEU A 155 0.99 -9.17 12.18
CA LEU A 155 1.48 -10.23 11.31
C LEU A 155 2.00 -9.60 10.03
N GLU A 156 3.18 -10.01 9.59
CA GLU A 156 3.79 -9.53 8.35
C GLU A 156 4.30 -10.69 7.50
N ILE A 157 3.86 -10.70 6.24
CA ILE A 157 4.39 -11.58 5.20
C ILE A 157 5.65 -10.90 4.65
N THR A 158 6.81 -11.41 5.06
CA THR A 158 8.11 -10.82 4.72
C THR A 158 8.56 -11.08 3.29
N ASP A 159 8.18 -12.22 2.72
CA ASP A 159 8.46 -12.56 1.32
C ASP A 159 7.14 -12.64 0.54
N PRO A 160 6.80 -11.61 -0.26
CA PRO A 160 5.65 -11.60 -1.15
C PRO A 160 5.56 -12.79 -2.11
N MET A 161 6.69 -13.43 -2.45
CA MET A 161 6.73 -14.59 -3.34
C MET A 161 6.42 -15.91 -2.61
N SER A 162 6.52 -15.92 -1.27
CA SER A 162 6.30 -17.08 -0.42
C SER A 162 5.25 -16.77 0.67
N PRO A 163 4.01 -16.41 0.30
CA PRO A 163 3.01 -15.86 1.24
C PRO A 163 2.45 -16.86 2.26
N PHE A 164 2.78 -18.15 2.12
CA PHE A 164 2.37 -19.21 3.04
C PHE A 164 3.49 -19.63 4.01
N ASP A 165 4.67 -19.00 3.92
CA ASP A 165 5.73 -19.18 4.89
C ASP A 165 5.32 -18.65 6.26
N LYS A 166 5.95 -19.16 7.34
CA LYS A 166 5.64 -18.72 8.71
C LYS A 166 5.91 -17.21 8.81
N PRO A 167 4.89 -16.37 9.05
CA PRO A 167 5.05 -14.93 9.01
C PRO A 167 5.82 -14.43 10.23
N GLN A 168 6.31 -13.20 10.14
CA GLN A 168 6.78 -12.50 11.33
C GLN A 168 5.58 -12.00 12.12
N ILE A 169 5.67 -12.09 13.45
CA ILE A 169 4.58 -11.64 14.32
C ILE A 169 5.05 -10.80 15.51
N ARG A 170 4.16 -9.93 15.97
CA ARG A 170 4.25 -9.24 17.26
C ARG A 170 2.90 -9.28 17.96
N LEU A 171 2.92 -9.72 19.23
CA LEU A 171 1.72 -9.85 20.06
C LEU A 171 1.57 -8.65 20.98
N PHE A 172 0.32 -8.22 21.18
CA PHE A 172 -0.05 -7.09 22.03
C PHE A 172 -1.14 -7.52 23.01
N GLY A 173 -1.12 -6.97 24.22
CA GLY A 173 -2.03 -7.30 25.30
C GLY A 173 -1.32 -7.30 26.66
N SER A 174 -1.99 -7.79 27.70
CA SER A 174 -1.36 -7.90 29.02
C SER A 174 -0.24 -8.95 29.02
N GLU A 175 0.83 -8.68 29.77
CA GLU A 175 2.04 -9.52 29.82
C GLU A 175 1.72 -11.01 30.02
N LYS A 176 0.87 -11.32 30.99
CA LYS A 176 0.44 -12.71 31.28
C LYS A 176 -0.23 -13.40 30.09
N ARG A 177 -1.06 -12.67 29.31
CA ARG A 177 -1.76 -13.25 28.15
C ARG A 177 -0.80 -13.40 26.97
N VAL A 178 0.00 -12.37 26.70
CA VAL A 178 1.00 -12.37 25.63
C VAL A 178 2.01 -13.50 25.82
N GLU A 179 2.44 -13.77 27.04
CA GLU A 179 3.37 -14.87 27.35
C GLU A 179 2.80 -16.25 26.96
N ASN A 180 1.52 -16.50 27.23
CA ASN A 180 0.87 -17.75 26.83
C ASN A 180 0.77 -17.88 25.31
N LEU A 181 0.40 -16.80 24.62
CA LEU A 181 0.30 -16.76 23.16
C LEU A 181 1.67 -16.94 22.50
N ARG A 182 2.74 -16.36 23.07
CA ARG A 182 4.11 -16.54 22.60
C ARG A 182 4.54 -18.00 22.70
N LYS A 183 4.28 -18.65 23.84
CA LYS A 183 4.54 -20.09 23.99
C LYS A 183 3.80 -20.93 22.95
N ALA A 184 2.53 -20.61 22.67
CA ALA A 184 1.78 -21.30 21.63
C ALA A 184 2.43 -21.11 20.24
N TRP A 185 2.85 -19.89 19.91
CA TRP A 185 3.52 -19.60 18.64
C TRP A 185 4.88 -20.31 18.46
N ASP A 186 5.66 -20.40 19.53
CA ASP A 186 7.02 -20.95 19.48
C ASP A 186 7.04 -22.49 19.42
N HIS A 187 6.05 -23.16 20.03
CA HIS A 187 6.01 -24.62 20.15
C HIS A 187 5.13 -25.30 19.08
N THR A 188 4.57 -24.53 18.14
CA THR A 188 3.68 -25.06 17.10
C THR A 188 4.39 -25.28 15.77
N PHE A 189 3.98 -26.35 15.09
CA PHE A 189 4.35 -26.61 13.70
C PHE A 189 3.57 -25.68 12.78
N TRP A 190 4.24 -25.09 11.80
CA TRP A 190 3.62 -24.27 10.76
C TRP A 190 3.50 -25.07 9.47
N ASP A 191 2.28 -25.25 8.99
CA ASP A 191 2.02 -25.98 7.75
C ASP A 191 1.75 -25.01 6.60
N LYS A 192 2.65 -25.00 5.60
CA LYS A 192 2.56 -24.12 4.43
C LYS A 192 1.49 -24.56 3.42
N GLU A 193 1.02 -25.80 3.52
CA GLU A 193 -0.05 -26.33 2.66
C GLU A 193 -1.44 -25.95 3.18
N VAL A 194 -1.49 -25.39 4.39
CA VAL A 194 -2.71 -24.93 5.06
C VAL A 194 -2.83 -23.42 4.93
N ALA A 195 -4.06 -22.94 4.74
CA ALA A 195 -4.35 -21.51 4.69
C ALA A 195 -3.84 -20.78 5.93
N LEU A 196 -3.31 -19.57 5.73
CA LEU A 196 -2.66 -18.79 6.78
C LEU A 196 -3.60 -18.56 7.97
N HIS A 197 -4.86 -18.20 7.73
CA HIS A 197 -5.83 -17.99 8.80
C HIS A 197 -6.10 -19.27 9.61
N VAL A 198 -6.12 -20.45 8.97
CA VAL A 198 -6.33 -21.75 9.65
C VAL A 198 -5.16 -22.07 10.58
N ASN A 199 -3.92 -21.81 10.15
CA ASN A 199 -2.77 -21.92 11.06
C ASN A 199 -2.96 -21.02 12.29
N LEU A 200 -3.35 -19.76 12.10
CA LEU A 200 -3.57 -18.83 13.22
C LEU A 200 -4.68 -19.31 14.18
N LEU A 201 -5.82 -19.75 13.63
CA LEU A 201 -6.93 -20.28 14.41
C LEU A 201 -6.51 -21.49 15.24
N ASN A 202 -5.74 -22.42 14.65
CA ASN A 202 -5.26 -23.61 15.34
C ASN A 202 -4.23 -23.28 16.42
N ILE A 203 -3.25 -22.44 16.11
CA ILE A 203 -2.16 -22.07 17.02
C ILE A 203 -2.68 -21.32 18.23
N PHE A 204 -3.54 -20.32 18.00
CA PHE A 204 -4.07 -19.47 19.06
C PHE A 204 -5.41 -19.98 19.64
N GLN A 205 -5.88 -21.14 19.19
CA GLN A 205 -7.15 -21.76 19.60
C GLN A 205 -8.32 -20.78 19.52
N LEU A 206 -8.35 -19.98 18.45
CA LEU A 206 -9.37 -18.97 18.21
C LEU A 206 -10.62 -19.64 17.65
N VAL A 207 -11.78 -19.09 17.99
CA VAL A 207 -13.04 -19.46 17.33
C VAL A 207 -13.22 -18.55 16.11
N PRO A 208 -13.55 -19.10 14.91
CA PRO A 208 -13.85 -18.29 13.72
C PRO A 208 -14.94 -17.25 13.98
N ASP A 209 -14.83 -16.10 13.30
CA ASP A 209 -15.62 -14.89 13.56
C ASP A 209 -17.15 -15.12 13.49
N GLU A 210 -17.62 -16.10 12.70
CA GLU A 210 -19.04 -16.47 12.61
C GLU A 210 -19.67 -16.89 13.95
N LYS A 211 -18.87 -17.20 14.98
CA LYS A 211 -19.33 -17.65 16.30
C LYS A 211 -18.96 -16.73 17.44
N GLN A 212 -18.17 -15.68 17.21
CA GLN A 212 -17.90 -14.68 18.22
C GLN A 212 -19.08 -13.70 18.24
N GLY A 213 -20.05 -13.95 19.13
CA GLY A 213 -21.08 -12.96 19.45
C GLY A 213 -20.37 -11.63 19.71
N GLN A 214 -20.86 -10.56 19.08
CA GLN A 214 -20.31 -9.21 19.16
C GLN A 214 -20.03 -8.84 20.62
N GLU A 215 -18.81 -9.07 21.10
CA GLU A 215 -18.29 -8.31 22.21
C GLU A 215 -18.14 -6.89 21.64
N ASP A 216 -19.06 -6.02 22.02
CA ASP A 216 -19.10 -4.61 21.64
C ASP A 216 -17.86 -3.91 22.21
N TYR A 217 -16.74 -4.05 21.52
CA TYR A 217 -15.58 -3.17 21.67
C TYR A 217 -15.86 -1.76 21.11
N THR A 218 -17.11 -1.47 20.72
CA THR A 218 -17.59 -0.20 20.14
C THR A 218 -18.06 0.81 21.19
N ASN A 219 -18.07 0.48 22.48
CA ASN A 219 -18.23 1.49 23.53
C ASN A 219 -16.96 2.34 23.58
N THR A 220 -16.92 3.35 22.71
CA THR A 220 -15.84 4.33 22.52
C THR A 220 -15.48 5.13 23.77
N THR A 221 -16.25 5.00 24.84
CA THR A 221 -16.00 5.67 26.12
C THR A 221 -14.80 5.12 26.89
N ASP A 222 -14.30 3.90 26.58
CA ASP A 222 -13.25 3.24 27.37
C ASP A 222 -11.94 2.93 26.59
N ILE A 223 -11.77 3.42 25.36
CA ILE A 223 -10.58 3.13 24.52
C ILE A 223 -9.90 4.41 24.04
N GLU A 224 -9.81 5.41 24.90
CA GLU A 224 -8.94 6.57 24.65
C GLU A 224 -7.53 6.27 25.19
N CYS A 225 -6.51 6.71 24.46
CA CYS A 225 -5.15 6.67 24.99
C CYS A 225 -5.08 7.47 26.31
N GLY A 226 -4.68 6.85 27.42
CA GLY A 226 -4.58 7.52 28.72
C GLY A 226 -3.53 8.64 28.82
N ILE A 227 -2.84 8.96 27.71
CA ILE A 227 -1.86 10.05 27.61
C ILE A 227 -2.42 11.18 26.72
N CYS A 228 -2.79 10.86 25.48
CA CYS A 228 -3.22 11.87 24.51
C CYS A 228 -4.75 12.00 24.40
N TYR A 229 -5.52 11.17 25.10
CA TYR A 229 -6.98 11.11 25.06
C TYR A 229 -7.55 11.00 23.64
N SER A 230 -6.74 10.49 22.71
CA SER A 230 -7.17 10.23 21.35
C SER A 230 -7.40 8.73 21.17
N TYR A 231 -8.47 8.41 20.45
CA TYR A 231 -8.75 7.07 19.97
C TYR A 231 -7.82 6.67 18.80
N LYS A 232 -7.46 7.63 17.95
CA LYS A 232 -6.62 7.44 16.75
C LYS A 232 -5.85 8.72 16.45
N LEU A 233 -4.55 8.61 16.22
CA LEU A 233 -3.71 9.75 15.81
C LEU A 233 -3.99 10.12 14.34
N GLU A 234 -3.57 11.32 13.91
CA GLU A 234 -3.80 11.82 12.53
C GLU A 234 -3.14 10.92 11.45
N ASN A 235 -2.07 10.23 11.80
CA ASN A 235 -1.41 9.23 10.95
C ASN A 235 -2.15 7.86 10.93
N GLY A 236 -3.26 7.74 11.66
CA GLY A 236 -4.08 6.55 11.72
C GLY A 236 -3.69 5.53 12.80
N GLU A 237 -2.69 5.80 13.63
CA GLU A 237 -2.25 4.88 14.69
C GLU A 237 -3.23 4.86 15.87
N ALA A 238 -3.66 3.66 16.29
CA ALA A 238 -4.42 3.45 17.52
C ALA A 238 -3.51 3.13 18.73
N PRO A 239 -3.94 3.41 19.98
CA PRO A 239 -3.14 3.13 21.17
C PRO A 239 -2.78 1.64 21.30
N GLU A 240 -1.48 1.32 21.38
CA GLU A 240 -0.99 -0.06 21.39
C GLU A 240 -0.72 -0.64 22.78
N THR A 241 -0.63 0.21 23.80
CA THR A 241 -0.22 -0.18 25.16
C THR A 241 -1.41 -0.16 26.10
N ILE A 242 -1.79 -1.34 26.60
CA ILE A 242 -2.76 -1.47 27.69
C ILE A 242 -1.97 -1.56 29.00
N LEU A 243 -2.05 -0.52 29.84
CA LEU A 243 -1.50 -0.58 31.18
C LEU A 243 -2.28 -1.62 32.01
N ALA A 244 -1.57 -2.46 32.73
CA ALA A 244 -2.21 -3.34 33.71
C ALA A 244 -2.96 -2.47 34.72
N ALA A 245 -4.25 -2.77 34.94
CA ALA A 245 -5.00 -2.10 35.99
C ALA A 245 -4.24 -2.24 37.31
N ILE A 246 -3.78 -1.10 37.86
CA ILE A 246 -3.29 -1.06 39.23
C ILE A 246 -4.50 -1.42 40.08
N GLN A 247 -4.53 -2.64 40.62
CA GLN A 247 -5.44 -2.95 41.71
C GLN A 247 -5.08 -1.99 42.83
N SER A 248 -5.83 -0.90 42.98
CA SER A 248 -5.68 0.01 44.08
C SER A 248 -6.08 -0.75 45.34
N LYS A 249 -5.10 -1.38 45.99
CA LYS A 249 -5.22 -1.80 47.38
C LYS A 249 -5.22 -0.54 48.25
N TYR A 250 -6.27 0.27 48.16
CA TYR A 250 -6.62 1.13 49.27
C TYR A 250 -7.27 0.23 50.31
N ASN A 251 -6.44 -0.31 51.21
CA ASN A 251 -6.90 -0.71 52.53
C ASN A 251 -7.43 0.54 53.21
N THR A 252 -8.74 0.78 53.11
CA THR A 252 -9.45 1.57 54.11
C THR A 252 -9.66 0.66 55.32
N GLU A 253 -8.67 0.62 56.20
CA GLU A 253 -8.89 0.30 57.61
C GLU A 253 -9.29 1.60 58.31
N PHE A 254 -10.55 1.65 58.75
CA PHE A 254 -10.98 2.50 59.87
C PHE A 254 -10.81 1.71 61.16
#